data_AF-A0AAD0YC26-F1
#
_entry.id   AF-A0AAD0YC26-F1
#
_cell.length_a   1.000
_cell.length_b   1.000
_cell.length_c   1.000
_cell.angle_alpha   90.00
_cell.angle_beta   90.00
_cell.angle_gamma   90.00
#
_symmetry.space_group_name_H-M   'P 1'
#
loop_
_entity.id
_entity.type
_entity.pdbx_description
1 polymer ?
#
loop_
_entity_poly.entity_id
_entity_poly.type
_entity_poly.pdbx_seq_one_letter_code
_entity_poly.pdbx_strand_id
1 'polypeptide(L)'
;MNTYNINKGIGRTVEFKGLKAQYLFIFAGGLLSLLIVVMIMYMTGVSTYFCLGSGGLSASLLIWKTFSLNRKYGEHGLMKLGANKKHPRYIISRKAIFRYLTSQSIKKSAA
;
A
#
# COMPACT_ATOMS: atom_id res chain seq x y z
N MET A 1 -6.45 -18.11 -38.14
CA MET A 1 -5.92 -17.04 -37.26
C MET A 1 -6.86 -16.95 -36.07
N ASN A 2 -6.45 -17.42 -34.89
CA ASN A 2 -7.36 -17.49 -33.72
C ASN A 2 -7.61 -16.09 -33.16
N THR A 3 -8.88 -15.71 -33.07
CA THR A 3 -9.35 -14.45 -32.45
C THR A 3 -9.53 -14.67 -30.95
N TYR A 4 -8.54 -14.22 -30.17
CA TYR A 4 -8.66 -14.21 -28.72
C TYR A 4 -9.43 -12.98 -28.26
N ASN A 5 -10.38 -13.18 -27.33
CA ASN A 5 -11.14 -12.08 -26.73
C ASN A 5 -10.29 -11.43 -25.63
N ILE A 6 -9.69 -10.28 -25.92
CA ILE A 6 -8.84 -9.55 -24.96
C ILE A 6 -9.75 -8.68 -24.09
N ASN A 7 -9.96 -9.09 -22.84
CA ASN A 7 -10.65 -8.28 -21.84
C ASN A 7 -9.77 -7.12 -21.37
N LYS A 8 -10.11 -5.91 -21.82
CA LYS A 8 -9.45 -4.67 -21.38
C LYS A 8 -9.62 -4.52 -19.86
N GLY A 9 -8.52 -4.35 -19.13
CA GLY A 9 -8.53 -4.07 -17.69
C GLY A 9 -8.17 -5.24 -16.77
N ILE A 10 -8.00 -6.47 -17.30
CA ILE A 10 -7.46 -7.58 -16.52
C ILE A 10 -6.03 -7.24 -16.07
N GLY A 11 -5.79 -7.28 -14.76
CA GLY A 11 -4.49 -6.95 -14.15
C GLY A 11 -4.26 -5.47 -13.84
N ARG A 12 -5.22 -4.58 -14.13
CA ARG A 12 -5.16 -3.20 -13.62
C ARG A 12 -5.43 -3.24 -12.12
N THR A 13 -4.62 -2.50 -11.36
CA THR A 13 -4.87 -2.36 -9.93
C THR A 13 -6.17 -1.64 -9.68
N VAL A 14 -6.85 -1.99 -8.60
CA VAL A 14 -8.08 -1.30 -8.22
C VAL A 14 -7.76 0.17 -7.92
N GLU A 15 -8.34 1.06 -8.71
CA GLU A 15 -8.26 2.50 -8.54
C GLU A 15 -9.68 3.02 -8.34
N PHE A 16 -9.88 3.83 -7.31
CA PHE A 16 -11.17 4.45 -7.03
C PHE A 16 -11.02 5.97 -7.13
N LYS A 17 -11.57 6.58 -8.19
CA LYS A 17 -11.45 8.02 -8.48
C LYS A 17 -10.01 8.58 -8.33
N GLY A 18 -9.03 7.82 -8.83
CA GLY A 18 -7.61 8.19 -8.76
C GLY A 18 -6.88 7.80 -7.46
N LEU A 19 -7.59 7.21 -6.49
CA LEU A 19 -7.00 6.64 -5.28
C LEU A 19 -6.60 5.18 -5.53
N LYS A 20 -5.32 4.83 -5.35
CA LYS A 20 -4.87 3.44 -5.48
C LYS A 20 -5.39 2.59 -4.31
N ALA A 21 -5.58 1.29 -4.56
CA ALA A 21 -6.01 0.27 -3.61
C ALA A 21 -5.42 0.43 -2.19
N GLN A 22 -4.10 0.58 -2.10
CA GLN A 22 -3.40 0.64 -0.83
C GLN A 22 -3.81 1.85 0.03
N TYR A 23 -3.96 3.03 -0.58
CA TYR A 23 -4.40 4.23 0.14
C TYR A 23 -5.90 4.21 0.39
N LEU A 24 -6.68 3.52 -0.45
CA LEU A 24 -8.12 3.32 -0.22
C LEU A 24 -8.39 2.53 1.06
N PHE A 25 -7.60 1.48 1.34
CA PHE A 25 -7.71 0.76 2.61
C PHE A 25 -7.36 1.63 3.82
N ILE A 26 -6.30 2.45 3.72
CA ILE A 26 -5.92 3.40 4.79
C ILE A 26 -7.04 4.43 5.02
N PHE A 27 -7.64 4.92 3.94
CA PHE A 27 -8.74 5.86 3.99
C PHE A 27 -9.98 5.26 4.67
N ALA A 28 -10.41 4.09 4.24
CA ALA A 28 -11.58 3.41 4.78
C ALA A 28 -11.39 3.02 6.25
N GLY A 29 -10.26 2.41 6.59
CA GLY A 29 -9.94 2.06 7.98
C GLY A 29 -9.81 3.29 8.88
N GLY A 30 -9.26 4.38 8.35
CA GLY A 30 -9.16 5.64 9.06
C GLY A 30 -10.51 6.32 9.31
N LEU A 31 -11.41 6.33 8.33
CA LEU A 31 -12.79 6.82 8.52
C LEU A 31 -13.55 5.98 9.54
N LEU A 32 -13.40 4.65 9.50
CA LEU A 32 -14.01 3.76 10.49
C LEU A 32 -13.48 4.05 11.89
N SER A 33 -12.17 4.23 12.04
CA SER A 33 -11.56 4.59 13.32
C SER A 33 -12.05 5.95 13.82
N LEU A 34 -12.19 6.94 12.94
CA LEU A 34 -12.71 8.26 13.31
C LEU A 34 -14.14 8.18 13.82
N LEU A 35 -14.99 7.41 13.15
CA LEU A 35 -16.37 7.18 13.58
C LEU A 35 -16.40 6.59 14.99
N ILE A 36 -15.60 5.55 15.25
CA ILE A 36 -15.54 4.90 16.57
C ILE A 36 -15.04 5.87 17.64
N VAL A 37 -13.99 6.64 17.37
CA VAL A 37 -13.43 7.61 18.33
C VAL A 37 -14.43 8.70 18.68
N VAL A 38 -15.10 9.28 17.67
CA VAL A 38 -16.14 10.29 17.86
C VAL A 38 -17.31 9.72 18.67
N MET A 39 -17.72 8.48 18.39
CA MET A 39 -18.78 7.80 19.12
C MET A 39 -18.43 7.59 20.60
N ILE A 40 -17.20 7.14 20.90
CA ILE A 40 -16.72 6.99 22.28
C ILE A 40 -16.69 8.35 22.98
N MET A 41 -16.18 9.39 22.30
CA MET A 41 -16.07 10.73 22.87
C MET A 41 -17.45 11.34 23.17
N TYR A 42 -18.47 11.02 22.36
CA TYR A 42 -19.85 11.38 22.64
C TYR A 42 -20.41 10.64 23.87
N MET A 43 -20.13 9.33 23.99
CA MET A 43 -20.58 8.51 25.13
C MET A 43 -19.97 8.93 26.46
N THR A 44 -18.74 9.46 26.46
CA THR A 44 -18.09 9.98 27.67
C THR A 44 -18.60 11.36 28.10
N GLY A 45 -19.59 11.92 27.40
CA GLY A 45 -20.25 13.18 27.76
C GLY A 45 -19.46 14.44 27.36
N VAL A 46 -18.50 14.32 26.44
CA VAL A 46 -17.79 15.49 25.90
C VAL A 46 -18.75 16.38 25.12
N SER A 47 -18.53 17.70 25.16
CA SER A 47 -19.41 18.64 24.49
C SER A 47 -19.54 18.34 22.99
N THR A 48 -20.78 18.40 22.49
CA THR A 48 -21.11 18.08 21.09
C THR A 48 -20.32 18.94 20.11
N TYR A 49 -20.10 20.22 20.43
CA TYR A 49 -19.30 21.12 19.61
C TYR A 49 -17.84 20.68 19.50
N PHE A 50 -17.25 20.19 20.58
CA PHE A 50 -15.90 19.64 20.54
C PHE A 50 -15.87 18.34 19.74
N CYS A 51 -16.92 17.51 19.85
CA CYS A 51 -17.06 16.28 19.09
C CYS A 51 -17.20 16.48 17.58
N LEU A 52 -18.01 17.44 17.16
CA LEU A 52 -18.10 17.85 15.76
C LEU A 52 -16.80 18.50 15.28
N GLY A 53 -16.21 19.38 16.08
CA GLY A 53 -14.98 20.08 15.73
C GLY A 53 -13.81 19.12 15.52
N SER A 54 -13.57 18.22 16.47
CA SER A 54 -12.49 17.24 16.37
C SER A 54 -12.74 16.23 15.24
N GLY A 55 -13.99 15.77 15.07
CA GLY A 55 -14.37 14.87 13.99
C GLY A 55 -14.18 15.48 12.60
N GLY A 56 -14.63 16.73 12.41
CA GLY A 56 -14.45 17.46 11.16
C GLY A 56 -12.97 17.71 10.85
N LEU A 57 -12.21 18.25 11.81
CA LEU A 57 -10.78 18.52 11.63
C LEU A 57 -10.00 17.25 11.28
N SER A 58 -10.24 16.17 12.01
CA SER A 58 -9.55 14.91 11.81
C SER A 58 -9.94 14.23 10.50
N ALA A 59 -11.20 14.30 10.07
CA ALA A 59 -11.64 13.83 8.75
C ALA A 59 -10.98 14.63 7.62
N SER A 60 -10.94 15.97 7.71
CA SER A 60 -10.26 16.81 6.72
C SER A 60 -8.76 16.49 6.62
N LEU A 61 -8.09 16.35 7.76
CA LEU A 61 -6.68 15.95 7.82
C LEU A 61 -6.46 14.55 7.21
N LEU A 62 -7.35 13.61 7.49
CA LEU A 62 -7.26 12.24 6.98
C LEU A 62 -7.39 12.19 5.45
N ILE A 63 -8.38 12.91 4.89
CA ILE A 63 -8.56 13.05 3.44
C ILE A 63 -7.30 13.65 2.82
N TRP A 64 -6.84 14.80 3.35
CA TRP A 64 -5.67 15.48 2.82
C TRP A 64 -4.41 14.60 2.86
N LYS A 65 -4.14 13.94 3.99
CA LYS A 65 -2.99 13.03 4.13
C LYS A 65 -3.07 11.86 3.17
N THR A 66 -4.23 11.23 3.03
CA THR A 66 -4.42 10.08 2.14
C THR A 66 -4.15 10.46 0.69
N PHE A 67 -4.74 11.57 0.21
CA PHE A 67 -4.54 12.04 -1.16
C PHE A 67 -3.11 12.53 -1.41
N SER A 68 -2.48 13.19 -0.44
CA SER A 68 -1.08 13.60 -0.51
C SER A 68 -0.14 12.40 -0.66
N LEU A 69 -0.34 11.35 0.14
CA LEU A 69 0.43 10.11 0.07
C LEU A 69 0.22 9.39 -1.28
N ASN A 70 -1.03 9.31 -1.73
CA ASN A 70 -1.39 8.71 -3.02
C ASN A 70 -0.66 9.39 -4.19
N ARG A 71 -0.60 10.73 -4.19
CA ARG A 71 0.09 11.51 -5.23
C ARG A 71 1.62 11.43 -5.13
N LYS A 72 2.16 11.39 -3.91
CA LYS A 72 3.61 11.40 -3.67
C LYS A 72 4.28 10.05 -3.96
N TYR A 73 3.64 8.96 -3.56
CA TYR A 73 4.25 7.62 -3.55
C TYR A 73 3.70 6.69 -4.63
N GLY A 74 2.50 6.95 -5.15
CA GLY A 74 1.87 6.10 -6.16
C GLY A 74 1.61 4.68 -5.65
N GLU A 75 1.28 3.77 -6.56
CA GLU A 75 0.75 2.43 -6.23
C GLU A 75 1.68 1.55 -5.40
N HIS A 76 2.98 1.56 -5.69
CA HIS A 76 3.96 0.71 -5.01
C HIS A 76 4.86 1.47 -4.03
N GLY A 77 4.67 2.78 -3.84
CA GLY A 77 5.63 3.59 -3.08
C GLY A 77 5.69 3.23 -1.60
N LEU A 78 4.55 2.93 -0.96
CA LEU A 78 4.54 2.44 0.42
C LEU A 78 5.19 1.05 0.55
N MET A 79 4.99 0.17 -0.43
CA MET A 79 5.67 -1.13 -0.46
C MET A 79 7.18 -0.98 -0.63
N LYS A 80 7.63 -0.08 -1.51
CA LYS A 80 9.05 0.26 -1.70
C LYS A 80 9.68 0.86 -0.44
N LEU A 81 8.98 1.75 0.26
CA LEU A 81 9.42 2.28 1.55
C LEU A 81 9.56 1.19 2.61
N GLY A 82 8.61 0.26 2.65
CA GLY A 82 8.67 -0.91 3.54
C GLY A 82 9.84 -1.84 3.20
N ALA A 83 10.09 -2.08 1.91
CA ALA A 83 11.20 -2.90 1.44
C ALA A 83 12.56 -2.27 1.76
N ASN A 84 12.71 -0.95 1.62
CA ASN A 84 13.94 -0.24 1.95
C ASN A 84 14.35 -0.44 3.42
N LYS A 85 13.37 -0.48 4.34
CA LYS A 85 13.62 -0.75 5.77
C LYS A 85 14.09 -2.19 6.06
N LYS A 86 13.84 -3.12 5.15
CA LYS A 86 14.18 -4.55 5.30
C LYS A 86 15.48 -4.94 4.58
N HIS A 87 16.19 -3.98 3.97
CA HIS A 87 17.43 -4.29 3.27
C HIS A 87 18.55 -4.69 4.25
N PRO A 88 19.23 -5.84 4.03
CA PRO A 88 20.38 -6.23 4.84
C PRO A 88 21.56 -5.29 4.57
N ARG A 89 22.32 -4.92 5.62
CA ARG A 89 23.52 -4.06 5.48
C ARG A 89 24.64 -4.72 4.66
N TYR A 90 24.70 -6.04 4.66
CA TYR A 90 25.72 -6.80 3.93
C TYR A 90 25.13 -8.14 3.50
N ILE A 91 25.44 -8.54 2.28
CA ILE A 91 25.14 -9.86 1.74
C ILE A 91 26.44 -10.64 1.74
N ILE A 92 26.61 -11.58 2.66
CA ILE A 92 27.81 -12.43 2.73
C ILE A 92 27.51 -13.72 1.97
N SER A 93 28.18 -13.92 0.84
CA SER A 93 28.22 -15.22 0.15
C SER A 93 29.54 -15.90 0.43
N ARG A 94 29.51 -17.03 1.15
CA ARG A 94 30.70 -17.89 1.36
C ARG A 94 30.91 -18.93 0.26
N LYS A 95 30.05 -18.95 -0.77
CA LYS A 95 30.17 -19.87 -1.89
C LYS A 95 30.94 -19.20 -3.03
N ALA A 96 31.90 -19.92 -3.61
CA ALA A 96 32.66 -19.46 -4.76
C ALA A 96 31.72 -19.09 -5.92
N ILE A 97 31.93 -17.92 -6.52
CA ILE A 97 31.09 -17.34 -7.59
C ILE A 97 30.91 -18.33 -8.76
N PHE A 98 31.97 -19.07 -9.10
CA PHE A 98 31.96 -20.09 -10.15
C PHE A 98 30.86 -21.15 -9.98
N ARG A 99 30.50 -21.51 -8.75
CA ARG A 99 29.46 -22.53 -8.49
C ARG A 99 28.07 -22.10 -8.96
N TYR A 100 27.81 -20.80 -9.00
CA TYR A 100 26.56 -20.23 -9.53
C TYR A 100 26.55 -20.19 -11.07
N LEU A 101 27.72 -20.02 -11.69
CA LEU A 101 27.87 -20.02 -13.15
C LEU A 101 27.78 -21.44 -13.73
N THR A 102 28.42 -22.42 -13.09
CA THR A 102 28.43 -23.81 -13.56
C THR A 102 27.06 -24.50 -13.44
N SER A 103 26.28 -24.16 -12.41
CA SER A 103 24.93 -24.74 -12.23
C SER A 103 23.94 -24.38 -13.35
N GLN A 104 24.14 -23.24 -14.03
CA GLN A 104 23.31 -22.82 -15.17
C GLN A 104 23.70 -23.56 -16.46
N SER A 105 25.01 -23.82 -16.66
CA SER A 105 25.51 -24.56 -17.83
C SER A 105 25.05 -26.03 -17.83
N ILE A 106 25.05 -26.70 -16.67
CA ILE A 106 24.62 -28.11 -16.58
C ILE A 106 23.12 -28.27 -16.83
N LYS A 107 22.28 -27.34 -16.34
CA LYS A 107 20.83 -27.38 -16.58
C LYS A 107 20.44 -27.12 -18.04
N LYS A 108 21.24 -26.34 -18.77
CA LYS A 108 20.99 -26.00 -20.18
C LYS A 108 21.40 -27.13 -21.15
N SER A 109 22.23 -28.07 -20.70
CA SER A 109 22.66 -29.23 -21.47
C SER A 109 21.81 -30.49 -21.22
N ALA A 110 20.88 -30.43 -20.26
CA ALA A 110 19.97 -31.52 -19.89
C ALA A 110 18.53 -31.31 -20.40
N ALA A 111 18.34 -30.33 -21.29
CA ALA A 111 17.12 -30.06 -22.07
C ALA A 111 17.49 -30.07 -23.55
#